data_AF-A0A6A3LHQ3-F1
#
_entry.id   AF-A0A6A3LHQ3-F1
#
_cell.length_a   1.000
_cell.length_b   1.000
_cell.length_c   1.000
_cell.angle_alpha   90.00
_cell.angle_beta   90.00
_cell.angle_gamma   90.00
#
_symmetry.space_group_name_H-M   'P 1'
#
loop_
_entity.id
_entity.type
_entity.pdbx_description
1 polymer ?
#
loop_
_entity_poly.entity_id
_entity_poly.type
_entity_poly.pdbx_seq_one_letter_code
_entity_poly.pdbx_strand_id
1 'polypeptide(L)'
;MTSPPLLLSVSRAVPEATQAIPHLCQSISSFLLPPTIDSAVYNDLQRVLHTFGAFVPWTTRAMDGAAAKGRLAIVQRLVATRSEGCSAQAFIGAAANGHLEVLQWLRQQEPYADLYNASECLTAAAEGGQVDTHELAKRVWSN
;
A
#
# COMPACT_ATOMS: atom_id res chain seq x y z
N MET A 1 -25.59 9.18 -5.34
CA MET A 1 -24.30 8.49 -5.13
C MET A 1 -24.59 7.00 -5.12
N THR A 2 -23.92 6.21 -5.97
CA THR A 2 -24.11 4.76 -6.04
C THR A 2 -23.54 4.10 -4.78
N SER A 3 -24.24 3.13 -4.19
CA SER A 3 -23.73 2.36 -3.05
C SER A 3 -22.67 1.35 -3.51
N PRO A 4 -21.66 1.02 -2.66
CA PRO A 4 -20.70 -0.02 -3.00
C PRO A 4 -21.41 -1.37 -3.21
N PRO A 5 -20.94 -2.20 -4.14
CA PRO A 5 -21.48 -3.54 -4.33
C PRO A 5 -21.32 -4.38 -3.06
N LEU A 6 -22.26 -5.29 -2.82
CA LEU A 6 -22.19 -6.17 -1.66
C LEU A 6 -20.99 -7.12 -1.74
N LEU A 7 -20.36 -7.37 -0.60
CA LEU A 7 -19.36 -8.43 -0.48
C LEU A 7 -19.99 -9.78 -0.80
N LEU A 8 -19.28 -10.61 -1.56
CA LEU A 8 -19.75 -11.95 -1.94
C LEU A 8 -20.01 -12.84 -0.71
N SER A 9 -19.23 -12.65 0.36
CA SER A 9 -19.46 -13.34 1.64
C SER A 9 -20.82 -12.96 2.24
N VAL A 10 -21.17 -11.67 2.22
CA VAL A 10 -22.46 -11.17 2.72
C VAL A 10 -23.60 -11.68 1.83
N SER A 11 -23.47 -11.59 0.52
CA SER A 11 -24.51 -12.04 -0.41
C SER A 11 -24.79 -13.54 -0.32
N ARG A 12 -23.81 -14.34 0.12
CA ARG A 12 -23.95 -15.81 0.24
C ARG A 12 -24.28 -16.29 1.65
N ALA A 13 -23.88 -15.56 2.70
CA ALA A 13 -24.06 -16.00 4.08
C ALA A 13 -25.35 -15.47 4.73
N VAL A 14 -25.90 -14.36 4.24
CA VAL A 14 -27.06 -13.70 4.84
C VAL A 14 -28.38 -14.34 4.35
N PRO A 15 -29.34 -14.67 5.24
CA PRO A 15 -30.63 -15.27 4.86
C PRO A 15 -31.48 -14.42 3.92
N GLU A 16 -32.32 -15.04 3.10
CA GLU A 16 -33.20 -14.35 2.12
C GLU A 16 -34.08 -13.26 2.77
N ALA A 17 -34.61 -13.52 3.97
CA ALA A 17 -35.42 -12.54 4.70
C ALA A 17 -34.64 -11.24 5.01
N THR A 18 -33.33 -11.34 5.22
CA THR A 18 -32.45 -10.20 5.44
C THR A 18 -32.01 -9.56 4.12
N GLN A 19 -31.89 -10.34 3.04
CA GLN A 19 -31.67 -9.83 1.68
C GLN A 19 -32.82 -8.96 1.18
N ALA A 20 -34.05 -9.23 1.64
CA ALA A 20 -35.22 -8.38 1.40
C ALA A 20 -35.14 -7.00 2.08
N ILE A 21 -34.08 -6.75 2.88
CA ILE A 21 -33.82 -5.49 3.58
C ILE A 21 -32.46 -4.92 3.10
N PRO A 22 -32.41 -4.24 1.93
CA PRO A 22 -31.15 -3.88 1.27
C PRO A 22 -30.22 -3.00 2.11
N HIS A 23 -30.78 -2.09 2.90
CA HIS A 23 -30.00 -1.20 3.78
C HIS A 23 -29.29 -1.97 4.89
N LEU A 24 -29.88 -3.07 5.40
CA LEU A 24 -29.23 -3.91 6.39
C LEU A 24 -28.08 -4.71 5.77
N CYS A 25 -28.28 -5.29 4.58
CA CYS A 25 -27.19 -5.93 3.83
C CYS A 25 -26.05 -4.95 3.54
N GLN A 26 -26.37 -3.71 3.17
CA GLN A 26 -25.38 -2.67 2.93
C GLN A 26 -24.60 -2.32 4.21
N SER A 27 -25.29 -2.21 5.35
CA SER A 27 -24.65 -1.95 6.65
C SER A 27 -23.71 -3.08 7.07
N ILE A 28 -24.13 -4.35 6.91
CA ILE A 28 -23.28 -5.51 7.19
C ILE A 28 -22.07 -5.51 6.24
N SER A 29 -22.29 -5.27 4.95
CA SER A 29 -21.21 -5.19 3.97
C SER A 29 -20.24 -4.06 4.27
N SER A 30 -20.74 -2.89 4.68
CA SER A 30 -19.90 -1.76 5.08
C SER A 30 -19.12 -2.02 6.34
N PHE A 31 -19.69 -2.75 7.31
CA PHE A 31 -19.01 -3.13 8.54
C PHE A 31 -17.85 -4.11 8.30
N LEU A 32 -18.02 -5.02 7.32
CA LEU A 32 -17.01 -6.03 6.97
C LEU A 32 -15.97 -5.56 5.95
N LEU A 33 -16.22 -4.46 5.25
CA LEU A 33 -15.22 -3.86 4.37
C LEU A 33 -14.03 -3.36 5.21
N PRO A 34 -12.79 -3.57 4.73
CA PRO A 34 -11.63 -2.99 5.40
C PRO A 34 -11.74 -1.46 5.37
N PRO A 35 -11.21 -0.77 6.40
CA PRO A 35 -11.31 0.68 6.50
C PRO A 35 -10.55 1.42 5.39
N THR A 36 -9.58 0.76 4.73
CA THR A 36 -8.81 1.30 3.61
C THR A 36 -8.60 0.25 2.52
N ILE A 37 -8.33 0.71 1.30
CA ILE A 37 -8.06 -0.15 0.14
C ILE A 37 -6.58 -0.57 0.06
N ASP A 38 -5.74 -0.04 0.94
CA ASP A 38 -4.27 -0.13 0.89
C ASP A 38 -3.74 -1.55 0.71
N SER A 39 -4.33 -2.52 1.44
CA SER A 39 -3.96 -3.93 1.32
C SER A 39 -4.26 -4.53 -0.05
N ALA A 40 -5.30 -4.09 -0.73
CA ALA A 40 -5.54 -4.50 -2.10
C ALA A 40 -4.50 -3.91 -3.06
N VAL A 41 -4.01 -2.70 -2.77
CA VAL A 41 -3.03 -2.00 -3.61
C VAL A 41 -1.68 -2.70 -3.59
N TYR A 42 -1.07 -2.85 -2.41
CA TYR A 42 0.25 -3.47 -2.33
C TYR A 42 0.21 -4.98 -2.56
N ASN A 43 -0.97 -5.61 -2.61
CA ASN A 43 -1.15 -6.99 -3.10
C ASN A 43 -1.56 -7.09 -4.57
N ASP A 44 -1.69 -5.96 -5.29
CA ASP A 44 -2.07 -5.88 -6.71
C ASP A 44 -3.41 -6.58 -7.04
N LEU A 45 -4.38 -6.47 -6.13
CA LEU A 45 -5.69 -7.09 -6.27
C LEU A 45 -6.59 -6.24 -7.19
N GLN A 46 -6.28 -6.21 -8.49
CA GLN A 46 -6.94 -5.36 -9.50
C GLN A 46 -8.47 -5.42 -9.47
N ARG A 47 -9.05 -6.62 -9.28
CA ARG A 47 -10.51 -6.78 -9.16
C ARG A 47 -11.07 -6.03 -7.95
N VAL A 48 -10.38 -6.09 -6.81
CA VAL A 48 -10.81 -5.40 -5.58
C VAL A 48 -10.66 -3.88 -5.76
N LEU A 49 -9.56 -3.43 -6.36
CA LEU A 49 -9.34 -2.01 -6.67
C LEU A 49 -10.42 -1.43 -7.59
N HIS A 50 -10.75 -2.14 -8.67
CA HIS A 50 -11.80 -1.72 -9.59
C HIS A 50 -13.18 -1.68 -8.93
N THR A 51 -13.47 -2.65 -8.06
CA THR A 51 -14.80 -2.80 -7.45
C THR A 51 -15.02 -1.85 -6.27
N PHE A 52 -13.99 -1.63 -5.45
CA PHE A 52 -14.11 -0.95 -4.16
C PHE A 52 -13.27 0.33 -4.04
N GLY A 53 -12.33 0.58 -4.96
CA GLY A 53 -11.40 1.72 -4.86
C GLY A 53 -12.05 3.11 -4.98
N ALA A 54 -13.30 3.19 -5.45
CA ALA A 54 -14.08 4.43 -5.44
C ALA A 54 -14.90 4.65 -4.15
N PHE A 55 -15.03 3.62 -3.32
CA PHE A 55 -15.88 3.62 -2.12
C PHE A 55 -15.07 3.55 -0.82
N VAL A 56 -13.85 3.01 -0.90
CA VAL A 56 -12.97 2.80 0.25
C VAL A 56 -11.76 3.73 0.09
N PRO A 57 -11.35 4.45 1.15
CA PRO A 57 -10.27 5.43 1.06
C PRO A 57 -8.91 4.78 0.81
N TRP A 58 -8.04 5.56 0.16
CA TRP A 58 -6.63 5.27 -0.04
C TRP A 58 -5.82 6.07 0.99
N THR A 59 -4.70 5.52 1.44
CA THR A 59 -3.77 6.24 2.34
C THR A 59 -2.32 6.07 1.89
N THR A 60 -1.40 6.77 2.54
CA THR A 60 0.05 6.59 2.36
C THR A 60 0.50 5.15 2.55
N ARG A 61 -0.23 4.36 3.37
CA ARG A 61 0.08 2.95 3.63
C ARG A 61 -0.01 2.08 2.37
N ALA A 62 -0.76 2.50 1.36
CA ALA A 62 -0.81 1.82 0.07
C ALA A 62 0.57 1.84 -0.61
N MET A 63 1.21 3.01 -0.67
CA MET A 63 2.54 3.17 -1.25
C MET A 63 3.63 2.61 -0.33
N ASP A 64 3.52 2.82 0.98
CA ASP A 64 4.46 2.28 1.96
C ASP A 64 4.52 0.75 1.90
N GLY A 65 3.35 0.10 1.85
CA GLY A 65 3.25 -1.35 1.72
C GLY A 65 3.76 -1.85 0.37
N ALA A 66 3.50 -1.11 -0.73
CA ALA A 66 4.01 -1.47 -2.05
C ALA A 66 5.53 -1.39 -2.11
N ALA A 67 6.11 -0.37 -1.46
CA ALA A 67 7.55 -0.19 -1.35
C ALA A 67 8.20 -1.29 -0.50
N ALA A 68 7.61 -1.61 0.66
CA ALA A 68 8.06 -2.70 1.53
C ALA A 68 7.96 -4.10 0.88
N LYS A 69 7.18 -4.25 -0.19
CA LYS A 69 7.09 -5.48 -1.00
C LYS A 69 7.90 -5.42 -2.30
N GLY A 70 8.66 -4.36 -2.54
CA GLY A 70 9.52 -4.24 -3.72
C GLY A 70 8.75 -4.00 -5.02
N ARG A 71 7.49 -3.59 -4.95
CA ARG A 71 6.59 -3.50 -6.10
C ARG A 71 6.75 -2.15 -6.82
N LEU A 72 7.92 -1.93 -7.42
CA LEU A 72 8.28 -0.67 -8.06
C LEU A 72 7.24 -0.17 -9.07
N ALA A 73 6.69 -1.05 -9.91
CA ALA A 73 5.64 -0.67 -10.89
C ALA A 73 4.37 -0.13 -10.22
N ILE A 74 4.01 -0.65 -9.04
CA ILE A 74 2.86 -0.14 -8.28
C ILE A 74 3.21 1.21 -7.68
N VAL A 75 4.39 1.37 -7.09
CA VAL A 75 4.86 2.64 -6.52
C VAL A 75 4.86 3.73 -7.59
N GLN A 76 5.44 3.48 -8.76
CA GLN A 76 5.45 4.40 -9.90
C GLN A 76 4.04 4.83 -10.33
N ARG A 77 3.12 3.86 -10.45
CA ARG A 77 1.72 4.12 -10.79
C ARG A 77 1.02 4.95 -9.72
N LEU A 78 1.28 4.71 -8.44
CA LEU A 78 0.69 5.48 -7.35
C LEU A 78 1.19 6.93 -7.38
N VAL A 79 2.50 7.15 -7.53
CA VAL A 79 3.07 8.51 -7.65
C VAL A 79 2.48 9.27 -8.85
N ALA A 80 2.27 8.58 -9.97
CA ALA A 80 1.72 9.20 -11.18
C ALA A 80 0.21 9.51 -11.12
N THR A 81 -0.55 8.81 -10.27
CA THR A 81 -2.02 8.86 -10.32
C THR A 81 -2.67 9.37 -9.05
N ARG A 82 -2.00 9.31 -7.90
CA ARG A 82 -2.53 9.54 -6.56
C ARG A 82 -1.77 10.66 -5.84
N SER A 83 -2.43 11.36 -4.93
CA SER A 83 -1.87 12.52 -4.22
C SER A 83 -1.53 12.23 -2.75
N GLU A 84 -1.96 11.08 -2.23
CA GLU A 84 -1.71 10.64 -0.84
C GLU A 84 -0.22 10.47 -0.56
N GLY A 85 0.56 10.05 -1.57
CA GLY A 85 2.01 9.87 -1.47
C GLY A 85 2.44 8.68 -0.61
N CYS A 86 3.63 8.78 -0.04
CA CYS A 86 4.17 7.84 0.93
C CYS A 86 4.60 8.55 2.22
N SER A 87 4.89 7.76 3.25
CA SER A 87 5.59 8.20 4.46
C SER A 87 7.04 7.70 4.46
N ALA A 88 7.82 8.06 5.47
CA ALA A 88 9.16 7.51 5.69
C ALA A 88 9.16 5.97 5.76
N GLN A 89 8.02 5.35 6.12
CA GLN A 89 7.87 3.89 6.15
C GLN A 89 8.05 3.23 4.79
N ALA A 90 7.82 3.93 3.67
CA ALA A 90 8.14 3.40 2.35
C ALA A 90 9.65 3.12 2.21
N PHE A 91 10.50 4.03 2.68
CA PHE A 91 11.95 3.87 2.64
C PHE A 91 12.42 2.81 3.64
N ILE A 92 11.98 2.90 4.89
CA ILE A 92 12.34 1.96 5.95
C ILE A 92 11.93 0.54 5.57
N GLY A 93 10.69 0.36 5.11
CA GLY A 93 10.16 -0.94 4.70
C GLY A 93 10.89 -1.49 3.47
N ALA A 94 11.21 -0.66 2.48
CA ALA A 94 12.02 -1.08 1.34
C ALA A 94 13.44 -1.48 1.77
N ALA A 95 14.07 -0.75 2.69
CA ALA A 95 15.39 -1.05 3.20
C ALA A 95 15.43 -2.36 4.00
N ALA A 96 14.49 -2.54 4.93
CA ALA A 96 14.36 -3.76 5.74
C ALA A 96 14.23 -5.03 4.88
N ASN A 97 13.54 -4.92 3.74
CA ASN A 97 13.30 -6.04 2.84
C ASN A 97 14.28 -6.10 1.65
N GLY A 98 15.32 -5.25 1.63
CA GLY A 98 16.36 -5.28 0.59
C GLY A 98 15.93 -4.78 -0.79
N HIS A 99 14.85 -4.00 -0.88
CA HIS A 99 14.29 -3.50 -2.14
C HIS A 99 14.99 -2.21 -2.61
N LEU A 100 16.25 -2.35 -3.03
CA LEU A 100 17.13 -1.23 -3.40
C LEU A 100 16.60 -0.39 -4.56
N GLU A 101 16.02 -1.05 -5.56
CA GLU A 101 15.47 -0.38 -6.75
C GLU A 101 14.36 0.60 -6.37
N VAL A 102 13.52 0.23 -5.39
CA VAL A 102 12.45 1.10 -4.88
C VAL A 102 13.04 2.29 -4.11
N LEU A 103 14.04 2.06 -3.25
CA LEU A 103 14.72 3.12 -2.50
C LEU A 103 15.36 4.15 -3.42
N GLN A 104 16.12 3.69 -4.42
CA GLN A 104 16.79 4.56 -5.38
C GLN A 104 15.78 5.38 -6.18
N TRP A 105 14.71 4.74 -6.64
CA TRP A 105 13.67 5.41 -7.40
C TRP A 105 12.92 6.45 -6.56
N LEU A 106 12.52 6.11 -5.33
CA LEU A 106 11.82 7.03 -4.42
C LEU A 106 12.68 8.25 -4.05
N ARG A 107 14.00 8.06 -3.84
CA ARG A 107 14.93 9.17 -3.53
C ARG A 107 15.04 10.18 -4.68
N GLN A 108 14.81 9.75 -5.92
CA GLN A 108 14.84 10.61 -7.09
C GLN A 108 13.53 11.38 -7.30
N GLN A 109 12.49 11.12 -6.51
CA GLN A 109 11.22 11.83 -6.61
C GLN A 109 11.24 13.06 -5.69
N GLU A 110 11.13 14.24 -6.28
CA GLU A 110 11.19 15.56 -5.60
C GLU A 110 10.16 15.81 -4.47
N PRO A 111 9.02 15.09 -4.31
CA PRO A 111 8.22 15.21 -3.09
C PRO A 111 8.64 14.27 -1.94
N TYR A 112 9.49 13.28 -2.17
CA TYR A 112 9.78 12.22 -1.19
C TYR A 112 11.25 12.17 -0.75
N ALA A 113 12.13 12.91 -1.42
CA ALA A 113 13.56 12.96 -1.08
C ALA A 113 13.80 13.34 0.39
N ASP A 114 13.01 14.26 0.94
CA ASP A 114 13.14 14.71 2.35
C ASP A 114 12.67 13.68 3.37
N LEU A 115 11.87 12.69 2.97
CA LEU A 115 11.40 11.60 3.85
C LEU A 115 12.48 10.53 4.06
N TYR A 116 13.56 10.58 3.28
CA TYR A 116 14.64 9.61 3.35
C TYR A 116 15.55 9.87 4.56
N ASN A 117 15.54 8.94 5.52
CA ASN A 117 16.49 8.93 6.63
C ASN A 117 17.49 7.78 6.47
N ALA A 118 18.75 8.15 6.24
CA ALA A 118 19.84 7.22 6.06
C ALA A 118 20.06 6.28 7.25
N SER A 119 20.05 6.83 8.46
CA SER A 119 20.28 6.08 9.69
C SER A 119 19.18 5.05 9.91
N GLU A 120 17.91 5.45 9.76
CA GLU A 120 16.77 4.54 9.94
C GLU A 120 16.75 3.43 8.89
N CYS A 121 17.03 3.76 7.63
CA CYS A 121 17.12 2.76 6.56
C CYS A 121 18.27 1.76 6.79
N LEU A 122 19.42 2.21 7.29
CA LEU A 122 20.55 1.35 7.65
C LEU A 122 20.21 0.39 8.78
N THR A 123 19.64 0.92 9.87
CA THR A 123 19.22 0.10 11.01
C THR A 123 18.20 -0.94 10.56
N ALA A 124 17.19 -0.53 9.80
CA ALA A 124 16.16 -1.44 9.30
C ALA A 124 16.72 -2.51 8.35
N ALA A 125 17.64 -2.14 7.45
CA ALA A 125 18.31 -3.12 6.58
C ALA A 125 19.13 -4.15 7.37
N ALA A 126 19.83 -3.71 8.42
CA ALA A 126 20.58 -4.60 9.30
C ALA A 126 19.65 -5.55 10.08
N GLU A 127 18.54 -5.03 10.63
CA GLU A 127 17.52 -5.84 11.32
C GLU A 127 16.84 -6.84 10.37
N GLY A 128 16.65 -6.46 9.11
CA GLY A 128 16.11 -7.31 8.05
C GLY A 128 17.07 -8.38 7.52
N GLY A 129 18.30 -8.45 8.06
CA GLY A 129 19.30 -9.44 7.65
C GLY A 129 19.89 -9.18 6.27
N GLN A 130 19.77 -7.96 5.74
CA GLN A 130 20.33 -7.59 4.44
C GLN A 130 21.85 -7.42 4.60
N VAL A 131 22.62 -8.45 4.20
CA VAL A 131 24.08 -8.52 4.39
C VAL A 131 24.85 -7.46 3.59
N ASP A 132 24.17 -6.86 2.60
CA ASP A 132 24.69 -5.85 1.70
C ASP A 132 24.51 -4.43 2.24
N THR A 133 24.37 -4.20 3.55
CA THR A 133 24.29 -2.84 4.13
C THR A 133 25.44 -1.93 3.69
N HIS A 134 26.63 -2.49 3.48
CA HIS A 134 27.78 -1.79 2.91
C HIS A 134 27.63 -1.45 1.42
N GLU A 135 26.95 -2.30 0.65
CA GLU A 135 26.70 -2.07 -0.79
C GLU A 135 25.47 -1.17 -1.01
N LEU A 136 24.43 -1.31 -0.20
CA LEU A 136 23.43 -0.28 0.09
C LEU A 136 24.12 1.03 0.37
N ALA A 137 25.13 1.02 1.26
CA ALA A 137 25.79 2.24 1.64
C ALA A 137 26.58 2.90 0.52
N LYS A 138 27.31 2.10 -0.26
CA LYS A 138 28.02 2.60 -1.43
C LYS A 138 27.04 3.06 -2.51
N ARG A 139 26.05 2.24 -2.87
CA ARG A 139 25.15 2.52 -4.01
C ARG A 139 24.15 3.63 -3.71
N VAL A 140 23.73 3.78 -2.46
CA VAL A 140 22.78 4.83 -2.08
C VAL A 140 23.52 6.10 -1.66
N TRP A 141 24.59 6.05 -0.85
CA TRP A 141 25.26 7.28 -0.35
C TRP A 141 26.44 7.82 -1.19
N SER A 142 26.82 7.22 -2.31
CA SER A 142 27.98 7.71 -3.12
C SER A 142 27.63 8.69 -4.26
N ASN A 143 26.51 9.42 -4.18
CA ASN A 143 26.19 10.52 -5.10
C ASN A 143 25.47 11.64 -4.37
#